data_AF-A0A838IBS1-F1
#
_entry.id   AF-A0A838IBS1-F1
#
_cell.length_a   1.000
_cell.length_b   1.000
_cell.length_c   1.000
_cell.angle_alpha   90.00
_cell.angle_beta   90.00
_cell.angle_gamma   90.00
#
_symmetry.space_group_name_H-M   'P 1'
#
loop_
_entity.id
_entity.type
_entity.pdbx_description
1 polymer ?
#
loop_
_entity_poly.entity_id
_entity_poly.type
_entity_poly.pdbx_seq_one_letter_code
_entity_poly.pdbx_strand_id
1 'polypeptide(L)'
;MAGPNPTEARFPGVPTAEGHYESFYLKACAPDGSLGVWIRYTVHKPPGARPAGSVWITFFEAAADGPLAAKETVPEPRSDGGDWIRVGQA
;
A
#
# COMPACT_ATOMS: atom_id res chain seq x y z
N MET A 1 27.74 -5.26 -3.54
CA MET A 1 26.63 -4.44 -3.02
C MET A 1 25.41 -5.33 -2.87
N ALA A 2 24.75 -5.33 -1.71
CA ALA A 2 23.44 -5.98 -1.58
C ALA A 2 22.43 -5.24 -2.48
N GLY A 3 21.50 -5.99 -3.10
CA GLY A 3 20.42 -5.39 -3.88
C GLY A 3 19.45 -4.60 -3.00
N PRO A 4 18.58 -3.77 -3.60
CA PRO A 4 17.58 -3.00 -2.85
C PRO A 4 16.64 -3.93 -2.09
N ASN A 5 16.30 -3.57 -0.85
CA ASN A 5 15.30 -4.29 -0.06
C ASN A 5 13.93 -4.14 -0.76
N PRO A 6 13.30 -5.24 -1.24
CA PRO A 6 12.07 -5.16 -2.02
C PRO A 6 10.88 -4.63 -1.22
N THR A 7 10.97 -4.60 0.11
CA THR A 7 9.89 -4.14 1.00
C THR A 7 10.16 -2.79 1.66
N GLU A 8 11.29 -2.15 1.36
CA GLU A 8 11.66 -0.86 1.96
C GLU A 8 10.84 0.29 1.35
N ALA A 9 10.12 1.02 2.20
CA ALA A 9 9.41 2.23 1.80
C ALA A 9 10.37 3.36 1.44
N ARG A 10 10.16 3.99 0.28
CA ARG A 10 11.07 5.02 -0.27
C ARG A 10 10.59 6.44 -0.01
N PHE A 11 9.29 6.65 0.19
CA PHE A 11 8.70 7.99 0.36
C PHE A 11 9.35 8.86 1.44
N PRO A 12 9.87 8.35 2.58
CA PRO A 12 10.48 9.21 3.60
C PRO A 12 11.77 9.87 3.12
N GLY A 13 12.48 9.23 2.20
CA GLY A 13 13.73 9.74 1.62
C GLY A 13 13.51 10.70 0.44
N VAL A 14 12.28 10.88 -0.05
CA VAL A 14 12.02 11.71 -1.23
C VAL A 14 12.00 13.20 -0.85
N PRO A 15 12.84 14.04 -1.46
CA PRO A 15 12.87 15.48 -1.18
C PRO A 15 11.48 16.12 -1.29
N THR A 16 11.16 17.07 -0.40
CA THR A 16 9.83 17.71 -0.37
C THR A 16 9.44 18.34 -1.70
N ALA A 17 10.39 18.89 -2.45
CA ALA A 17 10.15 19.51 -3.77
C ALA A 17 9.77 18.49 -4.87
N GLU A 18 9.97 17.19 -4.65
CA GLU A 18 9.71 16.15 -5.63
C GLU A 18 8.39 15.43 -5.36
N GLY A 19 7.74 15.00 -6.44
CA GLY A 19 6.58 14.13 -6.39
C GLY A 19 7.00 12.68 -6.16
N HIS A 20 6.17 11.91 -5.47
CA HIS A 20 6.37 10.47 -5.33
C HIS A 20 5.05 9.72 -5.33
N TYR A 21 5.09 8.54 -5.92
CA TYR A 21 4.04 7.55 -5.76
C TYR A 21 4.69 6.18 -5.61
N GLU A 22 4.30 5.45 -4.59
CA GLU A 22 4.73 4.06 -4.42
C GLU A 22 3.58 3.20 -3.90
N SER A 23 3.70 1.89 -4.12
CA SER A 23 2.67 0.93 -3.74
C SER A 23 3.27 -0.42 -3.36
N PHE A 24 2.70 -1.02 -2.31
CA PHE A 24 3.00 -2.37 -1.85
C PHE A 24 1.74 -3.21 -1.94
N TYR A 25 1.89 -4.47 -2.36
CA TYR A 25 0.78 -5.38 -2.60
C TYR A 25 0.98 -6.66 -1.79
N LEU A 26 -0.06 -7.05 -1.08
CA LEU A 26 -0.21 -8.38 -0.50
C LEU A 26 -1.38 -9.05 -1.20
N LYS A 27 -1.24 -10.34 -1.49
CA LYS A 27 -2.34 -11.16 -1.98
C LYS A 27 -2.37 -12.48 -1.22
N ALA A 28 -3.57 -12.95 -0.91
CA ALA A 28 -3.81 -14.31 -0.48
C ALA A 28 -4.95 -14.88 -1.32
N CYS A 29 -4.79 -16.12 -1.78
CA CYS A 29 -5.78 -16.84 -2.55
C CYS A 29 -6.01 -18.20 -1.89
N ALA A 30 -7.27 -18.60 -1.73
CA ALA A 30 -7.60 -19.96 -1.32
C ALA A 30 -7.12 -20.94 -2.41
N PRO A 31 -6.48 -22.07 -2.06
CA PRO A 31 -5.96 -23.01 -3.06
C PRO A 31 -7.02 -23.60 -3.99
N ASP A 32 -8.27 -23.68 -3.54
CA ASP A 32 -9.42 -24.14 -4.31
C ASP A 32 -10.01 -23.07 -5.25
N GLY A 33 -9.47 -21.84 -5.21
CA GLY A 33 -9.92 -20.71 -6.02
C GLY A 33 -11.24 -20.07 -5.56
N SER A 34 -11.79 -20.48 -4.41
CA SER A 34 -13.06 -19.96 -3.91
C SER A 34 -12.98 -18.50 -3.47
N LEU A 35 -11.84 -18.12 -2.87
CA LEU A 35 -11.62 -16.83 -2.23
C LEU A 35 -10.29 -16.20 -2.63
N GLY A 36 -10.26 -14.87 -2.66
CA GLY A 36 -9.06 -14.08 -2.79
C GLY A 36 -9.16 -12.76 -2.04
N VAL A 37 -8.03 -12.28 -1.52
CA VAL A 37 -7.93 -10.94 -0.95
C VAL A 37 -6.67 -10.26 -1.46
N TRP A 38 -6.82 -9.04 -1.96
CA TRP A 38 -5.72 -8.16 -2.31
C TRP A 38 -5.71 -6.99 -1.34
N ILE A 39 -4.56 -6.73 -0.72
CA ILE A 39 -4.33 -5.56 0.12
C ILE A 39 -3.29 -4.70 -0.57
N ARG A 40 -3.62 -3.43 -0.83
CA ARG A 40 -2.70 -2.47 -1.45
C ARG A 40 -2.47 -1.29 -0.52
N TYR A 41 -1.20 -1.07 -0.17
CA TYR A 41 -0.74 0.14 0.49
C TYR A 41 -0.22 1.09 -0.57
N THR A 42 -0.58 2.37 -0.50
CA THR A 42 -0.08 3.39 -1.42
C THR A 42 0.37 4.63 -0.65
N VAL A 43 1.46 5.24 -1.09
CA VAL A 43 1.79 6.62 -0.71
C VAL A 43 1.67 7.49 -1.95
N HIS A 44 0.94 8.60 -1.83
CA HIS A 44 0.93 9.66 -2.82
C HIS A 44 1.47 10.94 -2.17
N LYS A 45 2.54 11.48 -2.74
CA LYS A 45 3.20 12.70 -2.30
C LYS A 45 3.31 13.66 -3.48
N PRO A 46 2.45 14.69 -3.57
CA PRO A 46 2.65 15.76 -4.54
C PRO A 46 3.92 16.57 -4.21
N PRO A 47 4.57 17.19 -5.22
CA PRO A 47 5.62 18.19 -4.99
C PRO A 47 5.18 19.28 -4.02
N GLY A 48 6.01 19.59 -3.02
CA GLY A 48 5.75 20.64 -2.03
C GLY A 48 4.68 20.30 -0.98
N ALA A 49 4.11 19.08 -1.01
CA ALA A 49 3.05 18.67 -0.09
C ALA A 49 3.47 17.50 0.80
N ARG A 50 2.75 17.32 1.91
CA ARG A 50 2.89 16.14 2.77
C ARG A 50 2.32 14.89 2.06
N PRO A 51 2.91 13.70 2.29
CA PRO A 51 2.36 12.46 1.75
C PRO A 51 1.02 12.10 2.39
N ALA A 52 0.16 11.46 1.60
CA ALA A 52 -1.03 10.76 2.07
C ALA A 52 -0.89 9.26 1.82
N GLY A 53 -1.25 8.46 2.82
CA GLY A 53 -1.27 7.01 2.75
C GLY A 53 -2.66 6.52 2.39
N SER A 54 -2.78 5.43 1.63
CA SER A 54 -4.05 4.70 1.49
C SER A 54 -3.87 3.21 1.66
N VAL A 55 -4.85 2.56 2.28
CA VAL A 55 -5.01 1.11 2.27
C VAL A 55 -6.24 0.79 1.43
N TRP A 56 -6.09 -0.16 0.53
CA TRP A 56 -7.19 -0.77 -0.21
C TRP A 56 -7.30 -2.23 0.16
N ILE A 57 -8.52 -2.71 0.28
CA ILE A 57 -8.83 -4.14 0.33
C ILE A 57 -9.77 -4.44 -0.82
N THR A 58 -9.42 -5.44 -1.62
CA THR A 58 -10.34 -6.03 -2.60
C THR A 58 -10.54 -7.49 -2.22
N PHE A 59 -11.77 -7.85 -1.90
CA PHE A 59 -12.19 -9.21 -1.61
C PHE A 59 -12.87 -9.82 -2.84
N PHE A 60 -12.46 -11.04 -3.17
CA PHE A 60 -12.94 -11.81 -4.29
C PHE A 60 -13.56 -13.09 -3.75
N GLU A 61 -14.77 -13.38 -4.20
CA GLU A 61 -15.47 -14.63 -3.92
C GLU A 61 -16.04 -15.14 -5.24
N ALA A 62 -15.74 -16.40 -5.57
CA ALA A 62 -16.06 -16.96 -6.88
C ALA A 62 -17.57 -17.02 -7.18
N ALA A 63 -18.40 -17.12 -6.14
CA ALA A 63 -19.86 -17.19 -6.26
C ALA A 63 -20.55 -15.82 -6.21
N ALA A 64 -19.81 -14.73 -5.94
CA ALA A 64 -20.37 -13.39 -5.88
C ALA A 64 -20.44 -12.75 -7.28
N ASP A 65 -21.37 -11.82 -7.46
CA ASP A 65 -21.55 -11.08 -8.73
C ASP A 65 -20.33 -10.22 -9.12
N GLY A 66 -19.44 -9.94 -8.17
CA GLY A 66 -18.21 -9.18 -8.39
C GLY A 66 -17.40 -8.96 -7.12
N PRO A 67 -16.20 -8.37 -7.25
CA PRO A 67 -15.34 -8.10 -6.10
C PRO A 67 -15.89 -6.97 -5.23
N LEU A 68 -15.72 -7.11 -3.91
CA LEU A 68 -15.99 -6.06 -2.94
C LEU A 68 -14.71 -5.27 -2.68
N ALA A 69 -14.79 -3.94 -2.68
CA ALA A 69 -13.64 -3.08 -2.45
C ALA A 69 -13.90 -2.04 -1.36
N ALA A 70 -12.92 -1.88 -0.46
CA ALA A 70 -12.89 -0.81 0.52
C ALA A 70 -11.56 -0.05 0.41
N LYS A 71 -11.60 1.24 0.73
CA LYS A 71 -10.44 2.12 0.74
C LYS A 71 -10.50 3.06 1.93
N GLU A 72 -9.37 3.22 2.59
CA GLU A 72 -9.14 4.31 3.52
C GLU A 72 -7.92 5.13 3.07
N THR A 73 -8.02 6.46 3.21
CA THR A 73 -6.92 7.39 2.98
C THR A 73 -6.74 8.25 4.22
N VAL A 74 -5.51 8.31 4.73
CA VAL A 74 -5.15 9.12 5.90
C VAL A 74 -3.91 9.95 5.61
N PRO A 75 -3.76 11.11 6.27
CA PRO A 75 -2.51 11.86 6.22
C PRO A 75 -1.39 11.10 6.94
N GLU A 76 -0.15 11.53 6.71
CA GLU A 76 1.04 11.11 7.47
C GLU A 76 1.26 9.59 7.55
N PRO A 77 1.41 8.90 6.41
CA PRO A 77 1.92 7.54 6.40
C PRO A 77 3.33 7.50 7.03
N ARG A 78 3.68 6.37 7.64
CA ARG A 78 4.98 6.18 8.32
C ARG A 78 5.71 4.97 7.72
N SER A 79 7.03 4.91 7.93
CA SER A 79 7.79 3.66 7.86
C SER A 79 8.75 3.60 9.03
N ASP A 80 8.80 2.45 9.71
CA ASP A 80 9.53 2.29 10.97
C ASP A 80 10.96 1.78 10.70
N GLY A 81 11.77 2.55 9.97
CA GLY A 81 13.22 2.28 9.85
C GLY A 81 13.62 1.22 8.81
N GLY A 82 13.03 1.26 7.61
CA GLY A 82 13.39 0.40 6.47
C GLY A 82 12.41 -0.73 6.18
N ASP A 83 11.33 -0.80 6.96
CA ASP A 83 10.22 -1.73 6.77
C ASP A 83 9.15 -1.17 5.80
N TRP A 84 8.03 -1.89 5.73
CA TRP A 84 6.86 -1.57 4.92
C TRP A 84 6.22 -0.22 5.32
N ILE A 85 5.25 0.23 4.52
CA ILE A 85 4.43 1.41 4.82
C ILE A 85 3.42 1.10 5.93
N ARG A 86 3.34 1.96 6.94
CA ARG A 86 2.23 2.03 7.90
C ARG A 86 1.25 3.13 7.51
N VAL A 87 -0.04 2.80 7.45
CA VAL A 87 -1.12 3.73 7.13
C VAL A 87 -2.17 3.66 8.23
N GLY A 88 -2.39 4.78 8.92
CA GLY A 88 -3.34 4.85 10.04
C GLY A 88 -2.74 4.40 11.36
N GLN A 89 -3.59 3.88 12.25
CA GLN A 89 -3.22 3.37 13.58
C GLN A 89 -2.88 1.87 13.58
N ALA A 90 -3.02 1.19 12.43
CA ALA A 90 -2.65 -0.21 12.26
C ALA A 90 -1.15 -0.40 12.48
#